data_AF-A0A3A5R8S9-F1
#
_entry.id   AF-A0A3A5R8S9-F1
#
_cell.length_a   1.000
_cell.length_b   1.000
_cell.length_c   1.000
_cell.angle_alpha   90.00
_cell.angle_beta   90.00
_cell.angle_gamma   90.00
#
_symmetry.space_group_name_H-M   'P 1'
#
loop_
_entity.id
_entity.type
_entity.pdbx_description
1 polymer ?
#
loop_
_entity_poly.entity_id
_entity_poly.type
_entity_poly.pdbx_seq_one_letter_code
_entity_poly.pdbx_strand_id
1 'polypeptide(L)'
;MANLQKSKDKKYYIPLEITEGTIITKEFENAPRVWSKIGNKMVRSILVPATEEQYKAYMRPEWREDKRQQRLAESRRKREESLQNGTLDKSIKSWDTAVSYEQLSEMDFMFEETQTQLTLEELVEKKELLETLKGELAKLEEIDRIILLLFSKGDSEAAIGAKVGLSQKGVNKRKQRLFQKLREQLKDFR
;
A
#
# COMPACT_ATOMS: atom_id res chain seq x y z
N MET A 1 26.05 46.63 16.46
CA MET A 1 25.53 46.72 15.08
C MET A 1 24.02 46.53 15.13
N ALA A 2 23.27 47.44 14.50
CA ALA A 2 21.86 47.69 14.75
C ALA A 2 20.92 46.57 14.27
N ASN A 3 19.88 46.34 15.08
CA ASN A 3 18.77 45.43 14.87
C ASN A 3 18.02 45.81 13.57
N LEU A 4 17.90 44.87 12.64
CA LEU A 4 17.08 45.03 11.43
C LEU A 4 15.60 45.07 11.83
N GLN A 5 15.06 46.28 12.00
CA GLN A 5 13.61 46.52 12.01
C GLN A 5 13.01 45.94 10.71
N LYS A 6 12.34 44.79 10.83
CA LYS A 6 11.48 44.26 9.76
C LYS A 6 10.10 43.98 10.34
N SER A 7 9.28 45.01 10.45
CA SER A 7 7.83 44.84 10.41
C SER A 7 7.24 45.77 9.34
N LYS A 8 7.47 45.42 8.08
CA LYS A 8 6.49 45.76 7.05
C LYS A 8 5.38 44.73 7.20
N ASP A 9 4.16 45.17 7.49
CA ASP A 9 2.99 44.30 7.60
C ASP A 9 2.91 43.39 6.37
N LYS A 10 3.21 42.10 6.57
CA LYS A 10 3.15 41.11 5.50
C LYS A 10 1.67 40.89 5.20
N LYS A 11 1.23 41.31 4.01
CA LYS A 11 -0.10 41.00 3.52
C LYS A 11 -0.11 39.56 3.01
N TYR A 12 -0.97 38.73 3.58
CA TYR A 12 -1.13 37.34 3.18
C TYR A 12 -2.33 37.21 2.24
N TYR A 13 -2.15 36.44 1.17
CA TYR A 13 -3.20 36.16 0.21
C TYR A 13 -3.26 34.65 -0.04
N ILE A 14 -4.47 34.09 0.03
CA ILE A 14 -4.70 32.69 -0.32
C ILE A 14 -5.15 32.65 -1.79
N PRO A 15 -4.41 31.95 -2.66
CA PRO A 15 -4.85 31.74 -4.03
C PRO A 15 -5.99 30.72 -4.05
N LEU A 16 -7.15 31.13 -4.58
CA LEU A 16 -8.30 30.26 -4.78
C LEU A 16 -8.46 29.94 -6.26
N GLU A 17 -8.45 28.66 -6.61
CA GLU A 17 -8.70 28.17 -7.97
C GLU A 17 -10.15 28.46 -8.39
N ILE A 18 -10.32 29.00 -9.61
CA ILE A 18 -11.63 29.22 -10.20
C ILE A 18 -11.87 28.13 -11.25
N THR A 19 -12.84 27.27 -11.00
CA THR A 19 -13.38 26.33 -11.99
C THR A 19 -14.78 26.77 -12.40
N GLU A 20 -15.31 26.22 -13.49
CA GLU A 20 -16.63 26.57 -14.03
C GLU A 20 -17.78 26.36 -13.02
N GLY A 21 -17.58 25.52 -11.99
CA GLY A 21 -18.54 25.29 -10.91
C GLY A 21 -18.27 26.06 -9.60
N THR A 22 -17.25 26.92 -9.53
CA THR A 22 -16.92 27.65 -8.30
C THR A 22 -17.88 28.82 -8.09
N ILE A 23 -18.65 28.80 -7.00
CA ILE A 23 -19.53 29.92 -6.62
C ILE A 23 -18.67 31.05 -6.05
N ILE A 24 -18.45 32.10 -6.84
CA ILE A 24 -17.76 33.31 -6.40
C ILE A 24 -18.79 34.23 -5.74
N THR A 25 -18.49 34.74 -4.55
CA THR A 25 -19.34 35.77 -3.91
C THR A 25 -19.23 37.08 -4.69
N LYS A 26 -20.30 37.90 -4.69
CA LYS A 26 -20.37 39.17 -5.44
C LYS A 26 -19.18 40.11 -5.20
N GLU A 27 -18.56 40.02 -4.02
CA GLU A 27 -17.40 40.80 -3.61
C GLU A 27 -16.12 40.48 -4.41
N PHE A 28 -16.00 39.27 -4.95
CA PHE A 28 -14.84 38.80 -5.70
C PHE A 28 -15.13 38.56 -7.19
N GLU A 29 -16.33 38.92 -7.65
CA GLU A 29 -16.75 38.75 -9.05
C GLU A 29 -15.85 39.55 -10.03
N ASN A 30 -15.40 40.74 -9.61
CA ASN A 30 -14.53 41.63 -10.37
C ASN A 30 -13.04 41.51 -9.98
N ALA A 31 -12.66 40.55 -9.14
CA ALA A 31 -11.27 40.43 -8.69
C ALA A 31 -10.34 40.03 -9.86
N PRO A 32 -9.12 40.60 -9.94
CA PRO A 32 -8.20 40.30 -11.03
C PRO A 32 -7.73 38.84 -10.96
N ARG A 33 -7.91 38.11 -12.06
CA ARG A 33 -7.52 36.71 -12.18
C ARG A 33 -6.05 36.60 -12.52
N VAL A 34 -5.25 36.10 -11.59
CA VAL A 34 -3.79 35.98 -11.74
C VAL A 34 -3.42 34.50 -11.79
N TRP A 35 -2.39 34.19 -12.58
CA TRP A 35 -1.74 32.88 -12.54
C TRP A 35 -0.99 32.72 -11.23
N SER A 36 -1.39 31.75 -10.42
CA SER A 36 -0.71 31.41 -9.18
C SER A 36 -0.37 29.93 -9.15
N LYS A 37 0.72 29.60 -8.45
CA LYS A 37 1.14 28.22 -8.22
C LYS A 37 0.46 27.69 -6.96
N ILE A 38 -0.41 26.68 -7.10
CA ILE A 38 -1.02 25.95 -5.99
C ILE A 38 -0.45 24.53 -6.03
N GLY A 39 0.29 24.14 -5.00
CA GLY A 39 1.10 22.92 -5.01
C GLY A 39 2.05 22.88 -6.22
N ASN A 40 1.95 21.83 -7.04
CA ASN A 40 2.73 21.68 -8.28
C ASN A 40 2.02 22.14 -9.56
N LYS A 41 0.82 22.74 -9.45
CA LYS A 41 0.02 23.14 -10.62
C LYS A 41 0.01 24.67 -10.76
N MET A 42 0.04 25.13 -12.02
CA MET A 42 -0.20 26.54 -12.36
C MET A 42 -1.67 26.72 -12.66
N VAL A 43 -2.33 27.58 -11.87
CA VAL A 43 -3.79 27.69 -11.86
C VAL A 43 -4.21 29.15 -12.00
N ARG A 44 -5.32 29.39 -12.71
CA ARG A 44 -5.99 30.69 -12.72
C ARG A 44 -6.72 30.88 -11.40
N SER A 45 -6.29 31.89 -10.63
CA SER A 45 -6.76 32.09 -9.26
C SER A 45 -7.15 33.53 -8.95
N ILE A 46 -8.04 33.71 -7.97
CA ILE A 46 -8.27 34.98 -7.28
C ILE A 46 -7.44 34.98 -5.99
N LEU A 47 -6.86 36.13 -5.66
CA LEU A 47 -6.12 36.34 -4.42
C LEU A 47 -7.08 36.82 -3.33
N VAL A 48 -7.41 35.95 -2.39
CA VAL A 48 -8.27 36.29 -1.25
C VAL A 48 -7.39 36.82 -0.10
N PRO A 49 -7.62 38.05 0.39
CA PRO A 49 -6.85 38.57 1.53
C PRO A 49 -7.15 37.73 2.78
N ALA A 50 -6.09 37.32 3.47
CA ALA A 50 -6.20 36.45 4.65
C ALA A 50 -5.31 36.95 5.78
N THR A 51 -5.64 36.57 7.01
CA THR A 51 -4.71 36.73 8.14
C THR A 51 -3.58 35.71 8.04
N GLU A 52 -2.47 35.96 8.74
CA GLU A 52 -1.32 35.04 8.75
C GLU A 52 -1.70 33.62 9.19
N GLU A 53 -2.58 33.52 10.19
CA GLU A 53 -3.04 32.24 10.73
C GLU A 53 -3.88 31.46 9.73
N GLN A 54 -4.84 32.13 9.07
CA GLN A 54 -5.68 31.55 8.03
C GLN A 54 -4.83 31.09 6.85
N TYR A 55 -3.91 31.94 6.39
CA TYR A 55 -2.99 31.62 5.31
C TYR A 55 -2.14 30.39 5.64
N LYS A 56 -1.52 30.34 6.82
CA LYS A 56 -0.72 29.18 7.23
C LYS A 56 -1.57 27.94 7.40
N ALA A 57 -2.77 28.03 7.98
CA ALA A 57 -3.66 26.90 8.17
C ALA A 57 -4.04 26.27 6.82
N TYR A 58 -4.36 27.10 5.84
CA TYR A 58 -4.72 26.67 4.49
C TYR A 58 -3.51 26.12 3.70
N MET A 59 -2.38 26.83 3.73
CA MET A 59 -1.23 26.47 2.89
C MET A 59 -0.39 25.31 3.46
N ARG A 60 -0.38 25.07 4.78
CA ARG A 60 0.43 24.01 5.40
C ARG A 60 0.11 22.59 4.89
N PRO A 61 -1.17 22.18 4.73
CA PRO A 61 -1.53 20.91 4.09
C PRO A 61 -1.01 20.83 2.66
N GLU A 62 -1.26 21.85 1.84
CA GLU A 62 -0.81 21.92 0.44
C GLU A 62 0.71 21.78 0.32
N TRP A 63 1.48 22.48 1.16
CA TRP A 63 2.93 22.37 1.18
C TRP A 63 3.44 21.01 1.65
N ARG A 64 2.75 20.37 2.60
CA ARG A 64 3.11 19.01 3.04
C ARG A 64 2.94 18.02 1.90
N GLU A 65 1.83 18.11 1.16
CA GLU A 65 1.59 17.22 0.03
C GLU A 65 2.57 17.52 -1.12
N ASP A 66 2.81 18.79 -1.45
CA ASP A 66 3.82 19.15 -2.45
C ASP A 66 5.22 18.66 -2.07
N LYS A 67 5.63 18.83 -0.80
CA LYS A 67 6.90 18.29 -0.30
C LYS A 67 6.94 16.77 -0.28
N ARG A 68 5.81 16.09 -0.11
CA ARG A 68 5.71 14.65 -0.26
C ARG A 68 5.94 14.26 -1.72
N GLN A 69 5.20 14.87 -2.66
CA GLN A 69 5.34 14.61 -4.09
C GLN A 69 6.76 14.88 -4.61
N GLN A 70 7.41 15.96 -4.17
CA GLN A 70 8.82 16.24 -4.50
C GLN A 70 9.76 15.11 -4.06
N ARG A 71 9.59 14.60 -2.83
CA ARG A 71 10.38 13.46 -2.34
C ARG A 71 10.13 12.19 -3.17
N LEU A 72 8.88 11.94 -3.56
CA LEU A 72 8.54 10.80 -4.40
C LEU A 72 9.16 10.89 -5.79
N ALA A 73 9.10 12.06 -6.42
CA ALA A 73 9.72 12.30 -7.73
C ALA A 73 11.24 12.12 -7.68
N GLU A 74 11.90 12.59 -6.62
CA GLU A 74 13.34 12.40 -6.42
C GLU A 74 13.68 10.91 -6.23
N SER A 75 12.89 10.18 -5.44
CA SER A 75 13.05 8.73 -5.28
C SER A 75 12.87 7.96 -6.59
N ARG A 76 11.92 8.35 -7.45
CA ARG A 76 11.75 7.77 -8.80
C ARG A 76 12.96 7.99 -9.66
N ARG A 77 13.39 9.26 -9.77
CA ARG A 77 14.54 9.64 -10.59
C ARG A 77 15.78 8.83 -10.21
N LYS A 78 16.05 8.70 -8.91
CA LYS A 78 17.16 7.88 -8.40
C LYS A 78 17.03 6.40 -8.79
N ARG A 79 15.81 5.85 -8.75
CA ARG A 79 15.53 4.46 -9.16
C ARG A 79 15.77 4.24 -10.66
N GLU A 80 15.25 5.13 -11.49
CA GLU A 80 15.43 5.08 -12.94
C GLU A 80 16.91 5.18 -13.31
N GLU A 81 17.65 6.12 -12.69
CA GLU A 81 19.10 6.24 -12.84
C GLU A 81 19.84 4.95 -12.39
N SER A 82 19.43 4.35 -11.27
CA SER A 82 19.97 3.07 -10.79
C SER A 82 19.73 1.91 -11.76
N LEU A 83 18.52 1.78 -12.31
CA LEU A 83 18.16 0.76 -13.29
C LEU A 83 18.96 0.92 -14.58
N GLN A 84 19.07 2.15 -15.09
CA GLN A 84 19.84 2.46 -16.29
C GLN A 84 21.33 2.12 -16.10
N ASN A 85 21.86 2.34 -14.91
CA ASN A 85 23.24 2.03 -14.54
C ASN A 85 23.45 0.56 -14.11
N GLY A 86 22.43 -0.30 -14.23
CA GLY A 86 22.51 -1.73 -13.87
C GLY A 86 22.76 -2.00 -12.38
N THR A 87 22.62 -0.99 -11.52
CA THR A 87 22.88 -1.07 -10.08
C THR A 87 21.57 -0.98 -9.33
N LEU A 88 21.03 -2.12 -8.90
CA LEU A 88 19.75 -2.19 -8.23
C LEU A 88 19.88 -1.71 -6.76
N ASP A 89 19.54 -0.44 -6.51
CA ASP A 89 19.54 0.11 -5.15
C ASP A 89 18.34 -0.41 -4.35
N LYS A 90 18.63 -1.41 -3.49
CA LYS A 90 17.65 -2.08 -2.61
C LYS A 90 17.11 -1.16 -1.51
N SER A 91 17.68 0.02 -1.30
CA SER A 91 17.21 1.01 -0.32
C SER A 91 15.94 1.74 -0.80
N ILE A 92 15.69 1.78 -2.11
CA ILE A 92 14.54 2.48 -2.69
C ILE A 92 13.28 1.61 -2.55
N LYS A 93 12.47 1.90 -1.52
CA LYS A 93 11.19 1.22 -1.29
C LYS A 93 10.21 1.48 -2.44
N SER A 94 9.75 0.39 -3.07
CA SER A 94 8.86 0.43 -4.24
C SER A 94 7.50 1.08 -3.96
N TRP A 95 7.00 0.94 -2.73
CA TRP A 95 5.61 1.27 -2.36
C TRP A 95 5.34 2.76 -2.11
N ASP A 96 6.37 3.59 -1.96
CA ASP A 96 6.17 5.04 -1.76
C ASP A 96 5.90 5.78 -3.07
N THR A 97 6.15 5.14 -4.22
CA THR A 97 5.98 5.74 -5.54
C THR A 97 4.50 5.76 -5.94
N ALA A 98 3.90 6.93 -6.16
CA ALA A 98 2.50 7.07 -6.60
C ALA A 98 2.28 6.63 -8.06
N VAL A 99 2.35 5.34 -8.35
CA VAL A 99 2.18 4.79 -9.70
C VAL A 99 0.69 4.88 -10.11
N SER A 100 0.39 5.16 -11.38
CA SER A 100 -1.00 5.09 -11.88
C SER A 100 -1.51 3.65 -11.79
N TYR A 101 -2.84 3.47 -11.80
CA TYR A 101 -3.42 2.14 -11.80
C TYR A 101 -2.93 1.32 -13.00
N GLU A 102 -2.95 1.90 -14.21
CA GLU A 102 -2.48 1.24 -15.42
C GLU A 102 -1.00 0.82 -15.31
N GLN A 103 -0.15 1.68 -14.76
CA GLN A 103 1.28 1.38 -14.66
C GLN A 103 1.57 0.36 -13.54
N LEU A 104 0.71 0.25 -12.52
CA LEU A 104 0.78 -0.83 -11.53
C LEU A 104 0.35 -2.18 -12.13
N SER A 105 -0.69 -2.19 -12.98
CA SER A 105 -1.11 -3.39 -13.68
C SER A 105 -0.05 -3.88 -14.67
N GLU A 106 0.64 -2.97 -15.35
CA GLU A 106 1.71 -3.31 -16.30
C GLU A 106 3.00 -3.79 -15.62
N MET A 107 3.24 -3.40 -14.37
CA MET A 107 4.46 -3.75 -13.62
C MET A 107 4.39 -5.11 -12.91
N ASP A 108 3.34 -5.92 -13.16
CA ASP A 108 3.06 -7.18 -12.43
C ASP A 108 3.15 -7.02 -10.91
N PHE A 109 2.88 -5.81 -10.39
CA PHE A 109 2.58 -5.68 -8.98
C PHE A 109 1.21 -6.30 -8.82
N MET A 110 1.22 -7.59 -8.46
CA MET A 110 0.06 -8.43 -8.21
C MET A 110 -0.86 -7.76 -7.19
N PHE A 111 -1.66 -6.79 -7.62
CA PHE A 111 -3.03 -6.76 -7.17
C PHE A 111 -3.54 -8.13 -7.52
N GLU A 112 -3.89 -8.93 -6.52
CA GLU A 112 -4.64 -10.15 -6.78
C GLU A 112 -5.82 -9.70 -7.64
N GLU A 113 -5.73 -9.91 -8.96
CA GLU A 113 -6.88 -9.81 -9.83
C GLU A 113 -7.85 -10.79 -9.21
N THR A 114 -8.84 -10.22 -8.55
CA THR A 114 -9.89 -10.95 -7.90
C THR A 114 -10.51 -11.79 -9.01
N GLN A 115 -10.26 -13.09 -8.92
CA GLN A 115 -10.74 -14.14 -9.82
C GLN A 115 -9.96 -14.19 -11.14
N THR A 116 -8.86 -14.94 -11.13
CA THR A 116 -8.66 -15.90 -12.21
C THR A 116 -10.02 -16.55 -12.47
N GLN A 117 -10.60 -16.31 -13.64
CA GLN A 117 -11.82 -16.99 -14.06
C GLN A 117 -11.47 -18.46 -14.21
N LEU A 118 -11.48 -19.17 -13.08
CA LEU A 118 -11.25 -20.60 -13.05
C LEU A 118 -12.32 -21.23 -13.93
N THR A 119 -11.86 -22.02 -14.90
CA THR A 119 -12.79 -22.75 -15.77
C THR A 119 -13.67 -23.67 -14.92
N LEU A 120 -14.81 -24.10 -15.46
CA LEU A 120 -15.70 -25.03 -14.75
C LEU A 120 -14.94 -26.30 -14.32
N GLU A 121 -14.04 -26.77 -15.17
CA GLU A 121 -13.17 -27.93 -14.93
C GLU A 121 -12.21 -27.67 -13.75
N GLU A 122 -11.48 -26.56 -13.76
CA GLU A 122 -10.57 -26.17 -12.66
C GLU A 122 -11.32 -25.98 -11.32
N LEU A 123 -12.56 -25.50 -11.36
CA LEU A 123 -13.41 -25.38 -10.17
C LEU A 123 -13.84 -26.74 -9.62
N VAL A 124 -14.16 -27.70 -10.49
CA VAL A 124 -14.52 -29.06 -10.09
C VAL A 124 -13.30 -29.78 -9.52
N GLU A 125 -12.15 -29.71 -10.19
CA GLU A 125 -10.90 -30.30 -9.71
C GLU A 125 -10.50 -29.74 -8.33
N LYS A 126 -10.60 -28.42 -8.13
CA LYS A 126 -10.33 -27.81 -6.81
C LYS A 126 -11.31 -28.28 -5.74
N LYS A 127 -12.59 -28.47 -6.09
CA LYS A 127 -13.58 -28.98 -5.13
C LYS A 127 -13.27 -30.42 -4.73
N GLU A 128 -12.97 -31.29 -5.68
CA GLU A 128 -12.59 -32.68 -5.43
C GLU A 128 -11.30 -32.79 -4.60
N LEU A 129 -10.30 -31.96 -4.90
CA LEU A 129 -9.08 -31.84 -4.10
C LEU A 129 -9.38 -31.40 -2.65
N LEU A 130 -10.28 -30.44 -2.46
CA LEU A 130 -10.66 -29.98 -1.13
C LEU A 130 -11.43 -31.05 -0.34
N GLU A 131 -12.30 -31.80 -1.01
CA GLU A 131 -13.07 -32.88 -0.39
C GLU A 131 -12.16 -34.04 0.03
N THR A 132 -11.23 -34.46 -0.83
CA THR A 132 -10.24 -35.48 -0.49
C THR A 132 -9.35 -35.04 0.66
N LEU A 133 -8.85 -33.81 0.65
CA LEU A 133 -8.05 -33.26 1.74
C LEU A 133 -8.83 -33.23 3.06
N LYS A 134 -10.09 -32.80 3.05
CA LYS A 134 -10.96 -32.82 4.25
C LYS A 134 -11.18 -34.24 4.76
N GLY A 135 -11.40 -35.21 3.87
CA GLY A 135 -11.53 -36.62 4.21
C GLY A 135 -10.29 -37.18 4.89
N GLU A 136 -9.10 -36.83 4.38
CA GLU A 136 -7.83 -37.27 4.98
C GLU A 136 -7.56 -36.60 6.33
N LEU A 137 -7.84 -35.30 6.46
CA LEU A 137 -7.76 -34.62 7.75
C LEU A 137 -8.73 -35.23 8.78
N ALA A 138 -9.90 -35.71 8.35
CA ALA A 138 -10.87 -36.38 9.21
C ALA A 138 -10.45 -37.79 9.65
N LYS A 139 -9.41 -38.39 9.06
CA LYS A 139 -8.81 -39.66 9.50
C LYS A 139 -7.64 -39.46 10.48
N LEU A 140 -7.11 -38.25 10.60
CA LEU A 140 -6.00 -37.95 11.50
C LEU A 140 -6.43 -37.95 12.96
N GLU A 141 -5.47 -38.26 13.85
CA GLU A 141 -5.62 -38.11 15.29
C GLU A 141 -5.92 -36.64 15.66
N GLU A 142 -6.66 -36.43 16.76
CA GLU A 142 -7.01 -35.09 17.25
C GLU A 142 -5.77 -34.23 17.50
N ILE A 143 -4.73 -34.83 18.08
CA ILE A 143 -3.42 -34.20 18.31
C ILE A 143 -2.79 -33.70 17.00
N ASP A 144 -2.83 -34.52 15.96
CA ASP A 144 -2.24 -34.20 14.66
C ASP A 144 -3.03 -33.08 13.94
N ARG A 145 -4.36 -33.04 14.09
CA ARG A 145 -5.20 -31.93 13.60
C ARG A 145 -4.87 -30.62 14.30
N ILE A 146 -4.71 -30.65 15.63
CA ILE A 146 -4.35 -29.46 16.42
C ILE A 146 -2.98 -28.93 15.99
N ILE A 147 -2.00 -29.82 15.77
CA ILE A 147 -0.66 -29.44 15.28
C ILE A 147 -0.77 -28.72 13.93
N LEU A 148 -1.50 -29.29 12.97
CA LEU A 148 -1.68 -28.68 11.64
C LEU A 148 -2.42 -27.33 11.71
N LEU A 149 -3.45 -27.24 12.54
CA LEU A 149 -4.21 -26.00 12.73
C LEU A 149 -3.34 -24.89 13.31
N LEU A 150 -2.58 -25.17 14.37
CA LEU A 150 -1.71 -24.17 14.99
C LEU A 150 -0.57 -23.77 14.05
N PHE A 151 -0.03 -24.73 13.28
CA PHE A 151 0.95 -24.42 12.24
C PHE A 151 0.37 -23.51 11.15
N SER A 152 -0.87 -23.75 10.70
CA SER A 152 -1.53 -22.89 9.70
C SER A 152 -1.74 -21.44 10.17
N LYS A 153 -1.85 -21.23 11.50
CA LYS A 153 -1.96 -19.91 12.13
C LYS A 153 -0.61 -19.21 12.32
N GLY A 154 0.50 -19.87 11.99
CA GLY A 154 1.85 -19.34 12.10
C GLY A 154 2.53 -19.56 13.47
N ASP A 155 1.99 -20.42 14.34
CA ASP A 155 2.65 -20.76 15.60
C ASP A 155 3.97 -21.53 15.36
N SER A 156 5.00 -21.24 16.17
CA SER A 156 6.28 -21.95 16.11
C SER A 156 6.19 -23.38 16.65
N GLU A 157 7.04 -24.32 16.17
CA GLU A 157 6.97 -25.72 16.63
C GLU A 157 7.17 -25.88 18.14
N ALA A 158 7.90 -24.95 18.78
CA ALA A 158 8.09 -24.93 20.23
C ALA A 158 6.80 -24.49 20.96
N ALA A 159 6.10 -23.47 20.45
CA ALA A 159 4.83 -23.02 21.01
C ALA A 159 3.72 -24.07 20.83
N ILE A 160 3.70 -24.74 19.68
CA ILE A 160 2.79 -25.87 19.43
C ILE A 160 3.10 -27.02 20.39
N GLY A 161 4.38 -27.35 20.59
CA GLY A 161 4.81 -28.37 21.53
C GLY A 161 4.34 -28.10 22.96
N ALA A 162 4.47 -26.85 23.42
CA ALA A 162 3.99 -26.44 24.73
C ALA A 162 2.47 -26.61 24.91
N LYS A 163 1.67 -26.34 23.87
CA LYS A 163 0.20 -26.50 23.89
C LYS A 163 -0.25 -27.97 23.83
N VAL A 164 0.47 -28.80 23.09
CA VAL A 164 0.11 -30.20 22.81
C VAL A 164 0.80 -31.19 23.78
N GLY A 165 1.70 -30.71 24.63
CA GLY A 165 2.46 -31.56 25.57
C GLY A 165 3.58 -32.36 24.89
N LEU A 166 4.10 -31.88 23.75
CA LEU A 166 5.15 -32.55 22.97
C LEU A 166 6.42 -31.71 22.92
N SER A 167 7.56 -32.36 22.70
CA SER A 167 8.80 -31.63 22.40
C SER A 167 8.72 -30.99 21.01
N GLN A 168 9.42 -29.86 20.81
CA GLN A 168 9.57 -29.22 19.50
C GLN A 168 9.98 -30.23 18.41
N LYS A 169 10.95 -31.12 18.72
CA LYS A 169 11.39 -32.18 17.80
C LYS A 169 10.28 -33.19 17.49
N GLY A 170 9.45 -33.53 18.47
CA GLY A 170 8.29 -34.41 18.30
C GLY A 170 7.24 -33.80 17.36
N VAL A 171 6.92 -32.52 17.55
CA VAL A 171 6.02 -31.76 16.68
C VAL A 171 6.55 -31.73 15.25
N ASN A 172 7.85 -31.44 15.05
CA ASN A 172 8.45 -31.40 13.72
C ASN A 172 8.39 -32.76 13.01
N LYS A 173 8.71 -33.87 13.71
CA LYS A 173 8.59 -35.23 13.14
C LYS A 173 7.16 -35.57 12.73
N ARG A 174 6.17 -35.28 13.60
CA ARG A 174 4.75 -35.51 13.29
C ARG A 174 4.31 -34.68 12.10
N LYS A 175 4.61 -33.38 12.09
CA LYS A 175 4.35 -32.46 10.97
C LYS A 175 4.91 -32.99 9.65
N GLN A 176 6.18 -33.39 9.60
CA GLN A 176 6.79 -33.94 8.38
C GLN A 176 6.09 -35.21 7.90
N ARG A 177 5.79 -36.14 8.81
CA ARG A 177 5.05 -37.38 8.47
C ARG A 177 3.67 -37.07 7.91
N LEU A 178 2.94 -36.12 8.51
CA LEU A 178 1.62 -35.70 8.05
C LEU A 178 1.68 -35.10 6.65
N PHE A 179 2.62 -34.19 6.40
CA PHE A 179 2.80 -33.61 5.06
C PHE A 179 3.21 -34.65 4.02
N GLN A 180 4.05 -35.62 4.37
CA GLN A 180 4.41 -36.70 3.46
C GLN A 180 3.18 -37.55 3.09
N LYS A 181 2.37 -37.91 4.09
CA LYS A 181 1.14 -38.70 3.88
C LYS A 181 0.12 -37.95 3.01
N LEU A 182 -0.11 -36.67 3.30
CA LEU A 182 -0.97 -35.81 2.48
C LEU A 182 -0.43 -35.66 1.05
N ARG A 183 0.89 -35.48 0.88
CA ARG A 183 1.51 -35.42 -0.45
C ARG A 183 1.36 -36.72 -1.22
N GLU A 184 1.43 -37.87 -0.57
CA GLU A 184 1.25 -39.19 -1.20
C GLU A 184 -0.19 -39.42 -1.65
N GLN A 185 -1.17 -38.99 -0.85
CA GLN A 185 -2.59 -39.17 -1.15
C GLN A 185 -3.12 -38.17 -2.17
N LEU A 186 -2.48 -37.00 -2.29
CA LEU A 186 -2.86 -35.95 -3.24
C LEU A 186 -1.99 -35.95 -4.50
N LYS A 187 -1.24 -37.03 -4.79
CA LYS A 187 -0.38 -37.12 -5.98
C LYS A 187 -1.16 -37.03 -7.29
N ASP A 188 -2.39 -37.54 -7.29
CA ASP A 188 -3.21 -37.70 -8.49
C ASP A 188 -3.96 -36.41 -8.86
N PHE A 189 -3.99 -35.41 -7.97
CA PHE A 189 -4.62 -34.10 -8.16
C PHE A 189 -3.62 -33.00 -8.55
N ARG A 190 -2.46 -33.39 -9.09
CA ARG A 190 -1.33 -32.49 -9.34
C ARG A 190 -1.20 -32.09 -10.80
#